data_AF-A0A958LCD2-F1
#
_entry.id   AF-A0A958LCD2-F1
#
_cell.length_a   1.000
_cell.length_b   1.000
_cell.length_c   1.000
_cell.angle_alpha   90.00
_cell.angle_beta   90.00
_cell.angle_gamma   90.00
#
_symmetry.space_group_name_H-M   'P 1'
#
loop_
_entity.id
_entity.type
_entity.pdbx_description
1 polymer ?
#
loop_
_entity_poly.entity_id
_entity_poly.type
_entity_poly.pdbx_seq_one_letter_code
_entity_poly.pdbx_strand_id
1 'polypeptide(L)' 'VLLRPPGEEEFEPIVRSILERRNMVVSEFSLRYLLRRLPRRALSIEEISAKISALSFAESRPAGLGVIRDVLRDTKHSK' A
#
# COMPACT_ATOMS: atom_id res chain seq x y z
N VAL A 1 -4.06 6.29 25.36
CA VAL A 1 -5.04 6.31 24.25
C VAL A 1 -4.94 4.99 23.51
N LEU A 2 -5.93 4.11 23.62
CA LEU A 2 -6.00 2.88 22.83
C LEU A 2 -6.38 3.27 21.39
N LEU A 3 -5.39 3.36 20.50
CA LEU A 3 -5.63 3.58 19.07
C LEU A 3 -6.25 2.31 18.50
N ARG A 4 -7.56 2.34 18.26
CA ARG A 4 -8.25 1.28 17.53
C ARG A 4 -7.77 1.28 16.07
N PRO A 5 -7.66 0.12 15.42
CA PRO A 5 -7.45 0.07 13.97
C PRO A 5 -8.56 0.86 13.25
N PRO A 6 -8.25 1.59 12.18
CA PRO A 6 -9.26 2.31 11.41
C PRO A 6 -10.33 1.35 10.86
N GLY A 7 -11.59 1.79 10.88
CA GLY A 7 -12.69 1.12 10.18
C GLY A 7 -12.47 1.12 8.66
N GLU A 8 -13.27 0.37 7.90
CA GLU A 8 -13.14 0.31 6.43
C GLU A 8 -13.24 1.68 5.76
N GLU A 9 -14.16 2.51 6.25
CA GLU A 9 -14.41 3.87 5.76
C GLU A 9 -13.27 4.84 6.08
N GLU A 10 -12.54 4.61 7.18
CA GLU A 10 -11.40 5.44 7.60
C GLU A 10 -10.08 4.97 6.95
N PHE A 11 -10.01 3.71 6.54
CA PHE A 11 -8.80 3.07 6.05
C PHE A 11 -8.40 3.53 4.65
N GLU A 12 -9.37 3.66 3.74
CA GLU A 12 -9.11 4.11 2.37
C GLU A 12 -8.50 5.53 2.31
N PRO A 13 -9.06 6.55 3.01
CA PRO A 13 -8.46 7.88 3.06
C PRO A 13 -7.01 7.89 3.57
N ILE A 14 -6.71 7.07 4.59
CA ILE A 14 -5.35 6.96 5.13
C ILE A 14 -4.39 6.40 4.07
N VAL A 15 -4.79 5.33 3.38
CA VAL A 15 -3.96 4.71 2.34
C VAL A 15 -3.76 5.67 1.17
N ARG A 16 -4.82 6.37 0.72
CA ARG A 16 -4.70 7.40 -0.33
C ARG A 16 -3.70 8.49 0.05
N SER A 17 -3.82 9.04 1.26
CA SER A 17 -2.89 10.07 1.76
C SER A 17 -1.43 9.58 1.81
N ILE A 18 -1.19 8.32 2.19
CA ILE A 18 0.17 7.73 2.18
C ILE A 18 0.72 7.61 0.76
N LEU A 19 -0.11 7.18 -0.20
CA LEU A 19 0.31 7.05 -1.59
C LEU A 19 0.61 8.42 -2.21
N GLU A 20 -0.24 9.42 -1.94
CA GLU A 20 -0.06 10.81 -2.38
C GLU A 20 1.24 11.41 -1.83
N ARG A 21 1.52 11.25 -0.53
CA ARG A 21 2.78 11.71 0.09
C ARG A 21 4.03 11.09 -0.54
N ARG A 22 3.89 9.96 -1.22
CA ARG A 22 4.96 9.27 -1.94
C ARG A 22 4.94 9.53 -3.45
N ASN A 23 4.15 10.50 -3.91
CA ASN A 23 3.94 10.81 -5.32
C ASN A 23 3.50 9.58 -6.16
N MET A 24 2.81 8.63 -5.54
CA MET A 24 2.34 7.42 -6.22
C MET A 24 0.91 7.62 -6.71
N VAL A 25 0.75 7.75 -8.02
CA VAL A 25 -0.56 7.72 -8.68
C VAL A 25 -0.89 6.26 -9.02
N VAL A 26 -1.85 5.69 -8.30
CA VAL A 26 -2.35 4.33 -8.54
C VAL A 26 -3.74 4.38 -9.17
N SER A 27 -4.05 3.43 -10.05
CA SER A 27 -5.42 3.31 -10.58
C SER A 27 -6.38 2.89 -9.47
N GLU A 28 -7.65 3.28 -9.61
CA GLU A 28 -8.72 2.92 -8.67
C GLU A 28 -8.81 1.39 -8.45
N PHE A 29 -8.61 0.61 -9.50
CA PHE A 29 -8.56 -0.85 -9.41
C PHE A 29 -7.39 -1.35 -8.56
N SER A 30 -6.20 -0.76 -8.75
CA SER A 30 -4.99 -1.11 -8.00
C SER A 30 -5.12 -0.74 -6.53
N LEU A 31 -5.73 0.41 -6.24
CA LEU A 31 -6.04 0.83 -4.88
C LEU A 31 -7.00 -0.15 -4.19
N ARG A 32 -8.12 -0.50 -4.83
CA ARG A 32 -9.05 -1.50 -4.28
C ARG A 32 -8.39 -2.86 -4.04
N TYR A 33 -7.51 -3.28 -4.95
CA TYR A 33 -6.73 -4.51 -4.78
C TYR A 33 -5.80 -4.44 -3.56
N LEU A 34 -5.13 -3.31 -3.37
CA LEU A 34 -4.24 -3.04 -2.25
C LEU A 34 -5.00 -3.03 -0.93
N LEU A 35 -6.10 -2.28 -0.83
CA LEU A 35 -6.94 -2.15 0.37
C LEU A 35 -7.48 -3.50 0.88
N ARG A 36 -7.88 -4.39 -0.04
CA ARG A 36 -8.37 -5.74 0.31
C ARG A 36 -7.30 -6.66 0.89
N ARG A 37 -6.00 -6.37 0.66
CA ARG A 37 -4.89 -7.25 1.04
C ARG A 37 -3.94 -6.64 2.06
N LEU A 38 -4.05 -5.34 2.32
CA LEU A 38 -3.25 -4.64 3.31
C LEU A 38 -3.64 -5.08 4.73
N PRO A 39 -2.66 -5.29 5.62
CA PRO A 39 -2.92 -5.34 7.05
C PRO A 39 -3.47 -3.98 7.51
N ARG A 40 -4.54 -3.96 8.32
CA ARG A 40 -5.14 -2.73 8.87
C ARG A 40 -4.32 -2.05 9.98
N ARG A 41 -2.98 -2.20 9.95
CA ARG A 41 -2.05 -1.61 10.91
C ARG A 41 -1.30 -0.47 10.23
N ALA A 42 -1.31 0.72 10.83
CA ALA A 42 -0.70 1.92 10.24
C ALA A 42 0.77 1.72 9.83
N LEU A 43 1.58 1.07 10.69
CA LEU A 43 2.99 0.76 10.41
C LEU A 43 3.15 -0.10 9.15
N SER A 44 2.29 -1.09 8.97
CA SER A 44 2.33 -1.97 7.80
C SER A 44 2.00 -1.25 6.49
N ILE A 45 1.19 -0.19 6.53
CA ILE A 45 0.86 0.58 5.33
C ILE A 45 2.07 1.39 4.88
N GLU A 46 2.71 2.11 5.79
CA GLU A 46 3.91 2.90 5.47
C GLU A 46 5.04 2.02 4.93
N GLU A 47 5.26 0.85 5.54
CA GLU A 47 6.25 -0.14 5.08
C GLU A 47 5.91 -0.67 3.69
N ILE A 48 4.66 -1.06 3.45
CA ILE A 48 4.23 -1.61 2.15
C ILE A 48 4.28 -0.53 1.06
N SER A 49 3.83 0.68 1.35
CA SER A 49 3.92 1.83 0.44
C SER A 49 5.36 2.23 0.13
N ALA A 50 6.28 2.11 1.10
CA ALA A 50 7.72 2.30 0.84
C ALA A 50 8.28 1.26 -0.12
N LYS A 51 7.91 -0.02 0.06
CA LYS A 51 8.33 -1.11 -0.83
C LYS A 51 7.78 -0.94 -2.25
N ILE A 52 6.52 -0.51 -2.39
CA ILE A 52 5.91 -0.23 -3.71
C ILE A 52 6.67 0.90 -4.41
N SER A 53 6.92 2.01 -3.71
CA SER A 53 7.67 3.14 -4.26
C SER A 53 9.09 2.76 -4.67
N ALA A 54 9.81 2.02 -3.82
CA ALA A 54 11.16 1.56 -4.10
C ALA A 54 11.23 0.63 -5.33
N LEU A 55 10.32 -0.34 -5.43
CA LEU A 55 10.30 -1.28 -6.55
C LEU A 55 9.90 -0.58 -7.86
N SER A 56 8.90 0.30 -7.81
CA SER A 56 8.48 1.13 -8.94
C SER A 56 9.65 1.97 -9.48
N PHE A 57 10.42 2.59 -8.58
CA PHE A 57 11.61 3.36 -8.95
C PHE A 57 12.73 2.48 -9.52
N ALA A 58 13.07 1.38 -8.85
CA ALA A 58 14.15 0.49 -9.26
C ALA A 58 13.93 -0.11 -10.66
N GLU A 59 12.68 -0.42 -10.99
CA GLU A 59 12.32 -1.05 -12.26
C GLU A 59 11.82 -0.05 -13.32
N SER A 60 11.86 1.26 -13.03
CA SER A 60 11.38 2.33 -13.92
C SER A 60 9.96 2.09 -14.47
N ARG A 61 9.09 1.46 -13.68
CA ARG A 61 7.70 1.14 -14.07
C ARG A 61 6.71 1.78 -13.09
N PRO A 62 5.51 2.18 -13.54
CA PRO A 62 4.50 2.77 -12.65
C PRO A 62 4.13 1.84 -11.49
N ALA A 63 3.71 2.42 -10.36
CA ALA A 63 3.20 1.74 -9.17
C ALA A 63 1.81 1.09 -9.40
N GLY A 64 1.65 0.39 -10.52
CA GLY A 64 0.44 -0.33 -10.89
C GLY A 64 0.31 -1.68 -10.20
N LEU A 65 -0.73 -2.41 -10.59
CA LEU A 65 -1.09 -3.70 -9.99
C LEU A 65 0.06 -4.72 -9.98
N GLY A 66 0.91 -4.76 -11.01
CA GLY A 66 2.06 -5.68 -11.07
C GLY A 66 3.02 -5.47 -9.89
N VAL A 67 3.53 -4.25 -9.73
CA VAL A 67 4.42 -3.85 -8.61
C VAL A 67 3.76 -4.14 -7.26
N ILE A 68 2.48 -3.78 -7.12
CA ILE A 68 1.73 -4.02 -5.87
C ILE A 68 1.64 -5.51 -5.56
N ARG A 69 1.38 -6.36 -6.56
CA ARG A 69 1.32 -7.81 -6.38
C ARG A 69 2.65 -8.39 -5.94
N ASP A 70 3.75 -7.92 -6.54
CA ASP A 70 5.09 -8.40 -6.24
C ASP A 70 5.44 -8.09 -4.77
N VAL A 71 5.25 -6.84 -4.33
CA VAL A 71 5.47 -6.43 -2.94
C VAL A 71 4.60 -7.20 -1.94
N LEU A 72 3.31 -7.39 -2.26
CA LEU A 72 2.38 -8.13 -1.39
C LEU A 72 2.69 -9.63 -1.33
N ARG A 73 3.29 -10.20 -2.37
CA ARG A 73 3.76 -11.59 -2.36
C ARG A 73 4.98 -11.73 -1.45
N ASP A 74 5.95 -10.83 -1.54
CA ASP A 74 7.17 -10.87 -0.74
C ASP A 74 6.89 -10.65 0.75
N THR A 75 5.97 -9.75 1.08
CA THR A 75 5.56 -9.51 2.49
C THR A 75 4.80 -10.68 3.12
N LYS A 76 4.20 -11.57 2.32
CA LYS A 76 3.57 -12.80 2.82
C LYS A 76 4.56 -13.93 3.12
N HIS A 77 5.70 -13.94 2.44
CA HIS A 77 6.74 -14.98 2.62
C HIS A 77 7.77 -14.63 3.70
N SER A 78 7.76 -13.38 4.19
CA SER A 78 8.70 -12.89 5.20
C SER A 78 8.22 -13.09 6.64
N LYS A 79 7.28 -14.02 6.88
CA LYS A 79 6.74 -14.36 8.20
C LYS A 79 7.07 -15.79 8.59
#